data_AF-A0AA47AGM0-F1
#
_entry.id   AF-A0AA47AGM0-F1
#
_cell.length_a   1.000
_cell.length_b   1.000
_cell.length_c   1.000
_cell.angle_alpha   90.00
_cell.angle_beta   90.00
_cell.angle_gamma   90.00
#
_symmetry.space_group_name_H-M   'P 1'
#
loop_
_entity.id
_entity.type
_entity.pdbx_description
1 polymer ?
#
loop_
_entity_poly.entity_id
_entity_poly.type
_entity_poly.pdbx_seq_one_letter_code
_entity_poly.pdbx_strand_id
1 'polypeptide(L)'
;MATFAEKLRYLIDNVHPKDRGPFTMNEIVDGIRSNGGSITQGYISMLLNGQRPNPGLKVAQDLADFFRVPLQYFADDDSFEKAVRYISWVQSLRTEDVEAAARTYNPYDDESTRP
;
A
#
# COMPACT_ATOMS: atom_id res chain seq x y z
N MET A 1 -10.49 -13.75 5.77
CA MET A 1 -10.29 -13.05 4.48
C MET A 1 -10.49 -11.56 4.73
N ALA A 2 -9.47 -10.74 4.48
CA ALA A 2 -9.56 -9.30 4.67
C ALA A 2 -10.16 -8.67 3.41
N THR A 3 -11.10 -7.76 3.58
CA THR A 3 -11.72 -7.02 2.47
C THR A 3 -10.74 -6.02 1.87
N PHE A 4 -10.96 -5.63 0.61
CA PHE A 4 -10.18 -4.58 -0.06
C PHE A 4 -10.07 -3.31 0.79
N ALA A 5 -11.18 -2.93 1.44
CA ALA A 5 -11.25 -1.78 2.33
C ALA A 5 -10.28 -1.89 3.53
N GLU A 6 -10.23 -3.06 4.18
CA GLU A 6 -9.33 -3.32 5.30
C GLU A 6 -7.88 -3.31 4.87
N LYS A 7 -7.57 -3.94 3.72
CA LYS A 7 -6.22 -3.95 3.14
C LYS A 7 -5.77 -2.52 2.80
N LEU A 8 -6.64 -1.70 2.20
CA LEU A 8 -6.32 -0.32 1.86
C LEU A 8 -6.13 0.57 3.10
N ARG A 9 -7.00 0.45 4.12
CA ARG A 9 -6.83 1.18 5.38
C ARG A 9 -5.49 0.86 6.03
N TYR A 10 -5.13 -0.42 6.07
CA TYR A 10 -3.86 -0.84 6.64
C TYR A 10 -2.66 -0.16 5.96
N LEU A 11 -2.66 -0.05 4.62
CA LEU A 11 -1.62 0.67 3.90
C LEU A 11 -1.58 2.16 4.23
N ILE A 12 -2.73 2.83 4.28
CA ILE A 12 -2.81 4.25 4.60
C ILE A 12 -2.22 4.56 5.98
N ASP A 13 -2.53 3.72 6.97
CA ASP A 13 -2.12 3.92 8.35
C ASP A 13 -0.65 3.52 8.60
N ASN A 14 -0.13 2.50 7.89
CA ASN A 14 1.17 1.90 8.22
C ASN A 14 2.26 2.16 7.17
N VAL A 15 1.93 2.52 5.94
CA VAL A 15 2.90 2.79 4.88
C VAL A 15 3.01 4.29 4.70
N HIS A 16 3.90 4.93 5.46
CA HIS A 16 4.20 6.36 5.34
C HIS A 16 5.69 6.64 5.58
N PRO A 17 6.27 7.70 4.97
CA PRO A 17 7.67 8.09 5.18
C PRO A 17 7.97 8.41 6.65
N LYS A 18 9.24 8.27 7.07
CA LYS A 18 9.64 8.46 8.47
C LYS A 18 9.34 9.86 9.01
N ASP A 19 9.40 10.87 8.15
CA ASP A 19 9.30 12.29 8.52
C ASP A 19 7.86 12.84 8.50
N ARG A 20 6.86 11.96 8.33
CA ARG A 20 5.47 12.38 8.11
C ARG A 20 4.47 11.36 8.67
N GLY A 21 3.27 11.82 9.03
CA GLY A 21 2.14 10.97 9.43
C GLY A 21 1.44 10.23 8.27
N PRO A 22 0.30 9.56 8.54
CA PRO A 22 -0.46 8.80 7.54
C PRO A 22 -0.81 9.60 6.28
N PHE A 23 -0.95 8.92 5.14
CA PHE A 23 -1.35 9.56 3.90
C PHE A 23 -2.80 10.05 3.97
N THR A 24 -3.04 11.32 3.62
CA THR A 24 -4.41 11.79 3.46
C THR A 24 -4.99 11.34 2.12
N MET A 25 -6.32 11.28 2.02
CA MET A 25 -6.99 10.92 0.76
C MET A 25 -6.64 11.86 -0.39
N ASN A 26 -6.41 13.15 -0.12
CA ASN A 26 -5.96 14.10 -1.13
C ASN A 26 -4.60 13.69 -1.70
N GLU A 27 -3.65 13.36 -0.82
CA GLU A 27 -2.29 13.02 -1.24
C GLU A 27 -2.23 11.71 -2.03
N ILE A 28 -3.10 10.74 -1.70
CA ILE A 28 -3.25 9.51 -2.49
C ILE A 28 -3.79 9.83 -3.88
N VAL A 29 -4.83 10.66 -3.98
CA VAL A 29 -5.40 11.07 -5.26
C VAL A 29 -4.37 11.82 -6.10
N ASP A 30 -3.67 12.78 -5.51
CA ASP A 30 -2.69 13.60 -6.20
C ASP A 30 -1.50 12.76 -6.67
N GLY A 31 -1.00 11.84 -5.83
CA GLY A 31 0.08 10.93 -6.22
C GLY A 31 -0.32 9.98 -7.35
N ILE A 32 -1.53 9.43 -7.30
CA ILE A 32 -2.06 8.60 -8.39
C ILE A 32 -2.20 9.41 -9.67
N ARG A 33 -2.68 10.66 -9.59
CA ARG A 33 -2.80 11.55 -10.75
C ARG A 33 -1.45 11.94 -11.34
N SER A 34 -0.44 12.18 -10.51
CA SER A 34 0.93 12.43 -10.96
C SER A 34 1.51 11.25 -11.75
N ASN A 35 1.09 10.02 -11.45
CA ASN A 35 1.49 8.81 -12.19
C ASN A 35 0.62 8.53 -13.43
N GLY A 36 -0.29 9.44 -13.82
CA GLY A 36 -1.20 9.25 -14.95
C GLY A 36 -2.47 8.44 -14.64
N GLY A 37 -2.71 8.15 -13.36
CA GLY A 37 -3.94 7.56 -12.86
C GLY A 37 -5.10 8.56 -12.80
N SER A 38 -6.33 8.04 -12.79
CA SER A 38 -7.55 8.87 -12.78
C SER A 38 -8.47 8.38 -11.69
N ILE A 39 -8.24 8.85 -10.46
CA ILE A 39 -9.05 8.55 -9.29
C ILE A 39 -9.56 9.84 -8.63
N THR A 40 -10.65 9.72 -7.87
CA THR A 40 -11.26 10.82 -7.11
C THR A 40 -11.32 10.46 -5.63
N GLN A 41 -11.28 11.48 -4.76
CA GLN A 41 -11.42 11.26 -3.32
C GLN A 41 -12.72 10.54 -2.96
N GLY A 42 -13.82 10.88 -3.63
CA GLY A 42 -15.12 10.23 -3.42
C GLY A 42 -15.06 8.74 -3.70
N TYR A 43 -14.36 8.32 -4.76
CA TYR A 43 -14.21 6.90 -5.07
C TYR A 43 -13.34 6.16 -4.04
N ILE A 44 -12.26 6.78 -3.55
CA ILE A 44 -11.46 6.23 -2.44
C ILE A 44 -12.30 6.09 -1.17
N SER A 45 -13.14 7.09 -0.84
CA SER A 45 -14.06 7.02 0.29
C SER A 45 -15.00 5.81 0.17
N MET A 46 -15.57 5.59 -1.02
CA MET A 46 -16.44 4.45 -1.29
C MET A 46 -15.70 3.11 -1.17
N LEU A 47 -14.43 3.05 -1.56
CA LEU A 47 -13.57 1.88 -1.39
C LEU A 47 -13.32 1.60 0.10
N LEU A 48 -12.91 2.62 0.86
CA LEU A 48 -12.65 2.51 2.30
C LEU A 48 -13.90 2.13 3.09
N ASN A 49 -15.06 2.66 2.71
CA ASN A 49 -16.33 2.34 3.37
C ASN A 49 -16.95 1.01 2.89
N GLY A 50 -16.30 0.28 1.97
CA GLY A 50 -16.80 -0.98 1.44
C GLY A 50 -18.04 -0.85 0.55
N GLN A 51 -18.43 0.37 0.17
CA GLN A 51 -19.55 0.61 -0.76
C GLN A 51 -19.22 0.15 -2.18
N ARG A 52 -17.93 0.18 -2.55
CA ARG A 52 -17.40 -0.33 -3.81
C ARG A 52 -16.27 -1.32 -3.50
N PRO A 53 -16.57 -2.53 -3.03
CA PRO A 53 -15.54 -3.46 -2.55
C PRO A 53 -14.67 -4.04 -3.66
N ASN A 54 -15.11 -3.93 -4.93
CA ASN A 54 -14.39 -4.41 -6.09
C ASN A 54 -14.04 -3.23 -7.02
N PRO A 55 -12.88 -2.58 -6.85
CA PRO A 55 -12.40 -1.58 -7.79
C PRO A 55 -12.10 -2.21 -9.15
N GLY A 56 -12.13 -1.40 -10.21
CA GLY A 56 -11.59 -1.83 -11.49
C GLY A 56 -10.09 -2.13 -11.39
N LEU A 57 -9.59 -3.07 -12.21
CA LEU A 57 -8.19 -3.50 -12.24
C LEU A 57 -7.21 -2.32 -12.29
N LYS A 58 -7.51 -1.32 -13.13
CA LYS A 58 -6.71 -0.10 -13.26
C LYS A 58 -6.58 0.65 -11.93
N VAL A 59 -7.67 0.78 -11.17
CA VAL A 59 -7.64 1.50 -9.89
C VAL A 59 -6.88 0.71 -8.82
N ALA A 60 -7.04 -0.61 -8.81
CA ALA A 60 -6.26 -1.46 -7.92
C ALA A 60 -4.76 -1.38 -8.22
N GLN A 61 -4.38 -1.34 -9.51
CA GLN A 61 -2.99 -1.15 -9.94
C GLN A 61 -2.46 0.24 -9.57
N ASP A 62 -3.22 1.30 -9.87
CA ASP A 62 -2.84 2.68 -9.53
C ASP A 62 -2.58 2.83 -8.00
N LEU A 63 -3.39 2.17 -7.16
CA LEU A 63 -3.21 2.14 -5.71
C LEU A 63 -1.98 1.30 -5.30
N ALA A 64 -1.80 0.13 -5.90
CA ALA A 64 -0.66 -0.74 -5.66
C ALA A 64 0.67 -0.02 -5.96
N ASP A 65 0.75 0.66 -7.11
CA ASP A 65 1.93 1.42 -7.53
C ASP A 65 2.21 2.60 -6.59
N PHE A 66 1.17 3.32 -6.16
CA PHE A 66 1.32 4.43 -5.22
C PHE A 66 1.90 3.97 -3.87
N PHE A 67 1.40 2.86 -3.32
CA PHE A 67 1.89 2.29 -2.06
C PHE A 67 3.13 1.39 -2.22
N ARG A 68 3.61 1.20 -3.46
CA ARG A 68 4.72 0.29 -3.81
C ARG A 68 4.53 -1.13 -3.30
N VAL A 69 3.31 -1.65 -3.44
CA VAL A 69 2.97 -3.04 -3.13
C VAL A 69 2.56 -3.75 -4.43
N PRO A 70 2.74 -5.07 -4.55
CA PRO A 70 2.24 -5.78 -5.72
C PRO A 70 0.70 -5.80 -5.74
N LEU A 71 0.09 -5.75 -6.92
CA LEU A 71 -1.36 -5.85 -7.09
C LEU A 71 -1.97 -7.08 -6.38
N GLN A 72 -1.20 -8.18 -6.32
CA GLN A 72 -1.57 -9.43 -5.66
C GLN A 72 -1.92 -9.22 -4.17
N TYR A 73 -1.38 -8.19 -3.53
CA TYR A 73 -1.75 -7.81 -2.15
C TYR A 73 -3.26 -7.65 -1.97
N PHE A 74 -3.94 -7.04 -2.94
CA PHE A 74 -5.38 -6.84 -2.88
C PHE A 74 -6.18 -8.09 -3.24
N ALA A 75 -5.63 -8.98 -4.07
CA ALA A 75 -6.31 -10.15 -4.60
C ALA A 75 -6.17 -11.40 -3.72
N ASP A 76 -5.03 -11.55 -3.04
CA ASP A 76 -4.64 -12.78 -2.34
C ASP A 76 -4.44 -12.51 -0.83
N ASP A 77 -4.91 -13.44 0.00
CA ASP A 77 -4.85 -13.30 1.46
C ASP A 77 -3.48 -13.71 2.02
N ASP A 78 -2.82 -14.70 1.44
CA ASP A 78 -1.43 -15.07 1.79
C ASP A 78 -0.47 -13.89 1.52
N SER A 79 -0.67 -13.19 0.40
CA SER A 79 0.07 -11.98 0.05
C SER A 79 -0.22 -10.82 1.00
N PHE A 80 -1.44 -10.71 1.50
CA PHE A 80 -1.79 -9.73 2.53
C PHE A 80 -1.08 -10.01 3.86
N GLU A 81 -1.09 -11.26 4.34
CA GLU A 81 -0.43 -11.63 5.61
C GLU A 81 1.09 -11.43 5.58
N LYS A 82 1.74 -11.76 4.45
CA LYS A 82 3.17 -11.50 4.25
C LYS A 82 3.48 -10.00 4.33
N ALA A 83 2.61 -9.16 3.77
CA ALA A 83 2.82 -7.71 3.72
C ALA A 83 2.58 -7.08 5.08
N VAL A 84 1.52 -7.50 5.79
CA VAL A 84 1.28 -7.09 7.18
C VAL A 84 2.48 -7.44 8.06
N ARG A 85 3.01 -8.66 7.94
CA ARG A 85 4.20 -9.08 8.69
C ARG A 85 5.42 -8.23 8.38
N TYR A 86 5.66 -7.96 7.09
CA TYR A 86 6.76 -7.13 6.64
C TYR A 86 6.65 -5.69 7.12
N ILE A 87 5.49 -5.07 6.92
CA ILE A 87 5.22 -3.69 7.35
C ILE A 87 5.36 -3.58 8.86
N SER A 88 4.81 -4.52 9.63
CA SER A 88 4.96 -4.57 11.09
C SER A 88 6.43 -4.69 11.51
N TRP A 89 7.23 -5.49 10.81
CA TRP A 89 8.66 -5.64 11.07
C TRP A 89 9.45 -4.37 10.74
N VAL A 90 9.16 -3.71 9.61
CA VAL A 90 9.75 -2.40 9.26
C VAL A 90 9.41 -1.35 10.32
N GLN A 91 8.18 -1.35 10.85
CA GLN A 91 7.75 -0.44 11.91
C GLN A 91 8.46 -0.72 13.25
N SER A 92 8.67 -1.98 13.64
CA SER A 92 9.43 -2.29 14.86
C SER A 92 10.88 -1.81 14.77
N LEU A 93 11.51 -1.96 13.59
CA LEU A 93 12.85 -1.44 13.29
C LEU A 93 12.93 0.09 13.15
N ARG A 94 11.80 0.80 13.11
CA ARG A 94 11.76 2.26 13.22
C ARG A 94 11.73 2.73 14.67
N THR A 95 11.30 1.86 15.59
CA THR A 95 11.11 2.18 17.01
C THR A 95 12.38 1.85 17.81
N GLU A 96 13.14 0.84 17.36
CA GLU A 96 14.48 0.52 17.83
C GLU A 96 15.50 0.97 16.77
N ASP A 97 16.55 1.67 17.16
CA ASP A 97 17.61 2.17 16.27
C ASP A 97 18.45 1.00 15.73
N VAL A 98 17.92 0.28 14.73
CA VAL A 98 18.56 -0.90 14.16
C VAL A 98 19.20 -0.55 12.82
N GLU A 99 20.53 -0.59 12.81
CA GLU A 99 21.40 -0.25 11.69
C GLU A 99 21.10 -1.03 10.40
N ALA A 100 21.12 -0.28 9.28
CA ALA A 100 21.46 -0.60 7.89
C ALA A 100 20.98 -1.91 7.20
N ALA A 101 20.90 -3.07 7.86
CA ALA A 101 20.54 -4.36 7.28
C ALA A 101 19.06 -4.46 6.87
N ALA A 102 18.18 -3.67 7.48
CA ALA A 102 16.75 -3.69 7.21
C ALA A 102 16.33 -3.04 5.88
N ARG A 103 17.22 -2.26 5.25
CA ARG A 103 16.93 -1.63 3.95
C ARG A 103 16.83 -2.65 2.79
N THR A 104 17.29 -3.88 3.01
CA THR A 104 17.45 -4.91 1.96
C THR A 104 16.37 -6.00 2.01
N TYR A 105 15.65 -6.17 3.11
CA TYR A 105 14.55 -7.12 3.14
C TYR A 105 13.30 -6.45 2.57
N ASN A 106 13.09 -6.49 1.26
CA ASN A 106 11.79 -6.25 0.65
C ASN A 106 11.26 -7.61 0.19
N PRO A 107 10.29 -8.25 0.87
CA PRO A 107 9.76 -9.54 0.45
C PRO A 107 8.96 -9.48 -0.86
N TYR A 108 8.83 -8.28 -1.44
CA TYR A 108 8.24 -8.00 -2.74
C TYR A 108 9.21 -7.29 -3.69
N ASP A 109 10.51 -7.26 -3.38
CA ASP A 109 11.53 -7.00 -4.41
C ASP A 109 11.56 -8.25 -5.28
N ASP A 110 10.69 -8.24 -6.27
CA ASP A 110 10.82 -9.15 -7.39
C ASP A 110 12.00 -8.63 -8.24
N GLU A 111 13.13 -9.33 -8.15
CA GLU A 111 14.33 -9.11 -8.97
C GLU A 111 14.05 -9.16 -10.50
N SER A 112 12.82 -9.43 -10.95
CA SER A 112 12.46 -9.54 -12.37
C SER A 112 12.16 -8.21 -13.07
N THR A 113 12.32 -7.05 -12.41
CA THR A 113 12.21 -5.72 -13.07
C THR A 113 13.56 -5.03 -13.32
N ARG A 114 14.63 -5.81 -13.49
CA ARG A 114 15.84 -5.40 -14.22
C ARG A 114 16.17 -6.54 -15.21
N PRO A 115 16.57 -6.27 -16.46
CA PRO A 115 17.14 -5.05 -17.01
C PRO A 115 16.26 -4.30 -18.04
#